data_AF-A0A952PTC3-F1
#
_entry.id   AF-A0A952PTC3-F1
#
_cell.length_a   1.000
_cell.length_b   1.000
_cell.length_c   1.000
_cell.angle_alpha   90.00
_cell.angle_beta   90.00
_cell.angle_gamma   90.00
#
_symmetry.space_group_name_H-M   'P 1'
#
loop_
_entity.id
_entity.type
_entity.pdbx_description
1 polymer ?
#
loop_
_entity_poly.entity_id
_entity_poly.type
_entity_poly.pdbx_seq_one_letter_code
_entity_poly.pdbx_strand_id
1 'polypeptide(L)'
;MARIAIALLVAVLYIWVIMVTMPYRRNVIQQQDLTDYYATQEREFAYAKQAYETEKAKPNPNEEQLQLAQERLALYCWEKRDYDRAVELLDDLAKKRKPAEGAPYSEKYVDTLLRLAGVYRDVTNWKVAEMTYQEVMDYDKKFFENTDPNNVKLARDLNNMGLFYYLKGTSEKEEAARNAILKQSSEFLNQAIKKYQAKLGPDSQSEGIALWNLYLTERDLGNVKEADAIKARAEAIDAKANRPVKAP
;
A
#
# COMPACT_ATOMS: atom_id res chain seq x y z
N MET A 1 45.07 -50.75 19.47
CA MET A 1 45.72 -49.43 19.35
C MET A 1 45.43 -48.74 18.02
N ALA A 2 45.79 -49.31 16.86
CA ALA A 2 45.61 -48.67 15.55
C ALA A 2 44.15 -48.27 15.21
N ARG A 3 43.16 -49.15 15.47
CA ARG A 3 41.74 -48.85 15.20
C ARG A 3 41.18 -47.68 16.02
N ILE A 4 41.63 -47.54 17.28
CA ILE A 4 41.23 -46.44 18.17
C ILE A 4 41.86 -45.13 17.70
N ALA A 5 43.14 -45.16 17.32
CA ALA A 5 43.84 -43.99 16.79
C ALA A 5 43.21 -43.49 15.47
N ILE A 6 42.83 -44.40 14.57
CA ILE A 6 42.13 -44.06 13.33
C ILE A 6 40.76 -43.43 13.63
N ALA A 7 39.98 -44.02 14.55
CA ALA A 7 38.68 -43.47 14.95
C ALA A 7 38.80 -42.06 15.55
N LEU A 8 39.81 -41.81 16.37
CA LEU A 8 40.08 -40.48 16.93
C LEU A 8 40.49 -39.47 15.86
N LEU A 9 41.33 -39.87 14.90
CA LEU A 9 41.71 -39.02 13.76
C LEU A 9 40.51 -38.63 12.90
N VAL A 10 39.62 -39.58 12.62
CA VAL A 10 38.38 -39.33 11.87
C VAL A 10 37.47 -38.38 12.65
N ALA A 11 37.33 -38.55 13.97
CA ALA A 11 36.53 -37.67 14.81
C ALA A 11 37.09 -36.24 14.85
N VAL A 12 38.42 -36.08 14.98
CA VAL A 12 39.08 -34.77 14.94
C VAL A 12 38.90 -34.11 13.58
N LEU A 13 39.08 -34.85 12.48
CA LEU A 13 38.86 -34.34 11.13
C LEU A 13 37.40 -33.90 10.93
N TYR A 14 36.45 -34.70 11.41
CA TYR A 14 35.03 -34.38 11.33
C TYR A 14 34.67 -33.10 12.10
N ILE A 15 35.15 -32.96 13.33
CA ILE A 15 34.98 -31.75 14.14
C ILE A 15 35.63 -30.54 13.45
N TRP A 16 36.83 -30.70 12.90
CA TRP A 16 37.54 -29.66 12.18
C TRP A 16 36.78 -29.18 10.93
N VAL A 17 36.27 -30.10 10.11
CA VAL A 17 35.45 -29.77 8.93
C VAL A 17 34.17 -29.00 9.32
N ILE A 18 33.51 -29.40 10.41
CA ILE A 18 32.36 -28.64 10.93
C ILE A 18 32.80 -27.24 11.34
N MET A 19 33.83 -27.11 12.18
CA MET A 19 34.26 -25.80 12.68
C MET A 19 34.70 -24.85 11.56
N VAL A 20 35.44 -25.34 10.54
CA VAL A 20 35.91 -24.50 9.42
C VAL A 20 34.76 -24.07 8.52
N THR A 21 33.72 -24.90 8.33
CA THR A 21 32.58 -24.57 7.45
C THR A 21 31.46 -23.80 8.15
N MET A 22 31.42 -23.77 9.49
CA MET A 22 30.38 -23.09 10.27
C MET A 22 30.21 -21.59 9.99
N PRO A 23 31.28 -20.78 9.86
CA PRO A 23 31.14 -19.36 9.53
C PRO A 23 30.44 -19.13 8.18
N TYR A 24 30.81 -19.91 7.15
CA TYR A 24 30.17 -19.85 5.84
C TYR A 24 28.71 -20.29 5.89
N ARG A 25 28.42 -21.42 6.56
CA ARG A 25 27.03 -21.89 6.74
C ARG A 25 26.16 -20.86 7.46
N ARG A 26 26.67 -20.22 8.52
CA ARG A 26 25.97 -19.13 9.22
C ARG A 26 25.69 -17.95 8.31
N ASN A 27 26.64 -17.56 7.47
CA ASN A 27 26.45 -16.47 6.52
C ASN A 27 25.40 -16.81 5.46
N VAL A 28 25.41 -18.04 4.92
CA VAL A 28 24.38 -18.51 3.97
C VAL A 28 22.99 -18.52 4.62
N ILE A 29 22.86 -19.01 5.85
CA ILE A 29 21.59 -18.99 6.58
C ILE A 29 21.15 -17.55 6.86
N GLN A 30 22.05 -16.66 7.29
CA GLN A 30 21.73 -15.24 7.46
C GLN A 30 21.30 -14.58 6.15
N GLN A 31 21.99 -14.84 5.04
CA GLN A 31 21.63 -14.32 3.72
C GLN A 31 20.26 -14.86 3.27
N GLN A 32 19.99 -16.14 3.51
CA GLN A 32 18.69 -16.76 3.24
C GLN A 32 17.60 -16.10 4.09
N ASP A 33 17.81 -15.92 5.39
CA ASP A 33 16.87 -15.27 6.30
C ASP A 33 16.66 -13.77 5.99
N LEU A 34 17.66 -13.11 5.40
CA LEU A 34 17.59 -11.70 4.96
C LEU A 34 16.92 -11.54 3.59
N THR A 35 16.92 -12.59 2.77
CA THR A 35 16.31 -12.59 1.43
C THR A 35 14.95 -13.27 1.40
N ASP A 36 14.61 -14.04 2.44
CA ASP A 36 13.29 -14.61 2.64
C ASP A 36 12.31 -13.50 3.02
N TYR A 37 11.41 -13.22 2.07
CA TYR A 37 10.35 -12.23 2.19
C TYR A 37 9.48 -12.46 3.44
N TYR A 38 9.11 -13.72 3.73
CA TYR A 38 8.21 -14.03 4.85
C TYR A 38 8.93 -13.91 6.20
N ALA A 39 10.19 -14.35 6.28
CA ALA A 39 11.01 -14.16 7.48
C ALA A 39 11.26 -12.68 7.77
N THR A 40 11.44 -11.88 6.71
CA THR A 40 11.58 -10.41 6.82
C THR A 40 10.28 -9.79 7.33
N GLN A 41 9.12 -10.13 6.75
CA GLN A 41 7.82 -9.63 7.21
C GLN A 41 7.52 -9.99 8.68
N GLU A 42 7.82 -11.21 9.11
CA GLU A 42 7.61 -11.62 10.51
C GLU A 42 8.47 -10.80 11.47
N ARG A 43 9.74 -10.58 11.10
CA ARG A 43 10.68 -9.79 11.89
C ARG A 43 10.26 -8.33 11.99
N GLU A 44 9.88 -7.74 10.87
CA GLU A 44 9.41 -6.36 10.79
C GLU A 44 8.12 -6.15 11.61
N PHE A 45 7.18 -7.10 11.54
CA PHE A 45 5.99 -7.11 12.38
C PHE A 45 6.35 -7.18 13.88
N ALA A 46 7.26 -8.09 14.26
CA ALA A 46 7.71 -8.22 15.64
C ALA A 46 8.37 -6.94 16.16
N TYR A 47 9.22 -6.29 15.35
CA TYR A 47 9.84 -5.01 15.70
C TYR A 47 8.81 -3.89 15.83
N ALA A 48 7.86 -3.78 14.90
CA ALA A 48 6.81 -2.77 14.97
C ALA A 48 5.93 -2.95 16.22
N LYS A 49 5.57 -4.19 16.55
CA LYS A 49 4.81 -4.53 17.76
C LYS A 49 5.58 -4.16 19.01
N GLN A 50 6.84 -4.59 19.13
CA GLN A 50 7.68 -4.28 20.28
C GLN A 50 7.88 -2.77 20.45
N ALA A 51 8.11 -2.04 19.36
CA ALA A 51 8.29 -0.59 19.39
C ALA A 51 7.03 0.12 19.90
N TYR A 52 5.84 -0.29 19.42
CA TYR A 52 4.57 0.26 19.89
C TYR A 52 4.33 -0.04 21.39
N GLU A 53 4.54 -1.27 21.82
CA GLU A 53 4.37 -1.68 23.23
C GLU A 53 5.36 -0.96 24.15
N THR A 54 6.61 -0.83 23.73
CA THR A 54 7.67 -0.14 24.51
C THR A 54 7.37 1.34 24.65
N GLU A 55 6.96 2.02 23.57
CA GLU A 55 6.61 3.44 23.65
C GLU A 55 5.38 3.63 24.54
N LYS A 56 4.34 2.82 24.34
CA LYS A 56 3.09 2.87 25.10
C LYS A 56 3.28 2.63 26.61
N ALA A 57 4.28 1.83 27.00
CA ALA A 57 4.57 1.52 28.40
C ALA A 57 5.35 2.62 29.14
N LYS A 58 5.86 3.64 28.44
CA LYS A 58 6.55 4.76 29.10
C LYS A 58 5.57 5.57 29.97
N PRO A 59 5.98 6.06 31.15
CA PRO A 59 5.12 6.90 31.98
C PRO A 59 4.62 8.17 31.29
N ASN A 60 5.46 8.75 30.41
CA ASN A 60 5.15 9.90 29.57
C ASN A 60 5.58 9.57 28.13
N PRO A 61 4.75 8.84 27.37
CA PRO A 61 5.10 8.48 26.00
C PRO A 61 5.14 9.72 25.12
N ASN A 62 6.08 9.75 24.17
CA ASN A 62 6.06 10.80 23.15
C ASN A 62 4.90 10.50 22.19
N GLU A 63 3.88 11.37 22.15
CA GLU A 63 2.66 11.12 21.38
C GLU A 63 2.92 10.92 19.89
N GLU A 64 3.86 11.67 19.31
CA GLU A 64 4.20 11.55 17.90
C GLU A 64 4.88 10.19 17.61
N GLN A 65 5.85 9.79 18.45
CA GLN A 65 6.51 8.49 18.31
C GLN A 65 5.53 7.34 18.52
N LEU A 66 4.62 7.47 19.49
CA LEU A 66 3.60 6.47 19.77
C LEU A 66 2.65 6.30 18.58
N GLN A 67 2.18 7.40 17.99
CA GLN A 67 1.32 7.37 16.81
C GLN A 67 2.03 6.81 15.57
N LEU A 68 3.32 7.10 15.38
CA LEU A 68 4.11 6.52 14.29
C LEU A 68 4.32 5.02 14.48
N ALA A 69 4.59 4.57 15.71
CA ALA A 69 4.71 3.15 16.02
C ALA A 69 3.36 2.42 15.84
N GLN A 70 2.25 3.05 16.26
CA GLN A 70 0.89 2.56 16.05
C GLN A 70 0.57 2.39 14.56
N GLU A 71 0.87 3.40 13.74
CA GLU A 71 0.65 3.35 12.29
C GLU A 71 1.45 2.22 11.64
N ARG A 72 2.73 2.08 11.99
CA ARG A 72 3.59 1.00 11.47
C ARG A 72 3.06 -0.37 11.83
N LEU A 73 2.67 -0.58 13.09
CA LEU A 73 2.08 -1.84 13.52
C LEU A 73 0.80 -2.15 12.72
N ALA A 74 -0.06 -1.15 12.51
CA ALA A 74 -1.28 -1.34 11.73
C ALA A 74 -1.02 -1.74 10.28
N LEU A 75 0.00 -1.17 9.64
CA LEU A 75 0.40 -1.55 8.27
C LEU A 75 0.90 -2.98 8.19
N TYR A 76 1.72 -3.43 9.15
CA TYR A 76 2.15 -4.82 9.18
C TYR A 76 1.00 -5.78 9.53
N CYS A 77 0.06 -5.39 10.40
CA CYS A 77 -1.18 -6.15 10.61
C CYS A 77 -1.95 -6.31 9.28
N TRP A 78 -2.08 -5.22 8.51
CA TRP A 78 -2.75 -5.25 7.20
C TRP A 78 -2.03 -6.20 6.22
N GLU A 79 -0.71 -6.10 6.08
CA GLU A 79 0.08 -7.01 5.22
C GLU A 79 -0.08 -8.48 5.62
N LYS A 80 -0.16 -8.74 6.93
CA LYS A 80 -0.36 -10.09 7.49
C LYS A 80 -1.82 -10.56 7.45
N ARG A 81 -2.73 -9.75 6.91
CA ARG A 81 -4.18 -9.99 6.85
C ARG A 81 -4.85 -10.10 8.21
N ASP A 82 -4.22 -9.54 9.25
CA ASP A 82 -4.85 -9.29 10.55
C ASP A 82 -5.65 -7.97 10.46
N TYR A 83 -6.72 -8.02 9.68
CA TYR A 83 -7.49 -6.83 9.33
C TYR A 83 -8.23 -6.22 10.51
N ASP A 84 -8.71 -7.04 11.45
CA ASP A 84 -9.38 -6.56 12.66
C ASP A 84 -8.44 -5.69 13.49
N ARG A 85 -7.20 -6.15 13.68
CA ARG A 85 -6.20 -5.38 14.41
C ARG A 85 -5.75 -4.14 13.63
N ALA A 86 -5.61 -4.23 12.32
CA ALA A 86 -5.28 -3.08 11.48
C ALA A 86 -6.36 -1.98 11.56
N VAL A 87 -7.64 -2.36 11.47
CA VAL A 87 -8.78 -1.45 11.60
C VAL A 87 -8.81 -0.82 12.99
N GLU A 88 -8.67 -1.60 14.06
CA GLU A 88 -8.66 -1.07 15.44
C GLU A 88 -7.58 0.00 15.62
N LEU A 89 -6.36 -0.29 15.17
CA LEU A 89 -5.24 0.63 15.30
C LEU A 89 -5.40 1.89 14.43
N LEU A 90 -5.90 1.76 13.19
CA LEU A 90 -6.08 2.90 12.28
C LEU A 90 -7.28 3.78 12.67
N ASP A 91 -8.38 3.19 13.16
CA ASP A 91 -9.55 3.93 13.62
C ASP A 91 -9.24 4.77 14.87
N ASP A 92 -8.55 4.19 15.86
CA ASP A 92 -8.05 4.93 17.02
C ASP A 92 -7.07 6.04 16.61
N LEU A 93 -6.18 5.76 15.65
CA LEU A 93 -5.24 6.75 15.13
C LEU A 93 -5.94 7.89 14.37
N ALA A 94 -6.98 7.58 13.59
CA ALA A 94 -7.77 8.56 12.86
C ALA A 94 -8.45 9.53 13.83
N LYS A 95 -9.03 9.02 14.93
CA LYS A 95 -9.63 9.84 16.00
C LYS A 95 -8.61 10.79 16.62
N LYS A 96 -7.39 10.32 16.89
CA LYS A 96 -6.30 11.14 17.47
C LYS A 96 -5.76 12.20 16.51
N ARG A 97 -5.69 11.87 15.21
CA ARG A 97 -5.18 12.77 14.16
C ARG A 97 -6.25 13.71 13.60
N LYS A 98 -7.51 13.52 13.98
CA LYS A 98 -8.62 14.35 13.51
C LYS A 98 -8.40 15.80 13.93
N PRO A 99 -8.23 16.72 12.96
CA PRO A 99 -7.98 18.12 13.28
C PRO A 99 -9.25 18.76 13.88
N ALA A 100 -9.04 19.72 14.80
CA ALA A 100 -10.12 20.57 15.28
C ALA A 100 -10.72 21.41 14.14
N GLU A 101 -11.96 21.85 14.30
CA GLU A 101 -12.58 22.72 13.32
C GLU A 101 -11.79 24.01 13.12
N GLY A 102 -11.55 24.38 11.85
CA GLY A 102 -10.75 25.55 11.48
C GLY A 102 -9.23 25.36 11.53
N ALA A 103 -8.73 24.20 11.97
CA ALA A 103 -7.30 23.92 11.94
C ALA A 103 -6.76 23.82 10.49
N PRO A 104 -5.45 24.06 10.29
CA PRO A 104 -4.80 23.86 8.99
C PRO A 104 -4.95 22.44 8.45
N TYR A 105 -4.67 22.29 7.15
CA TYR A 105 -4.69 21.00 6.48
C TYR A 105 -3.78 19.97 7.18
N SER A 106 -4.30 18.78 7.45
CA SER A 106 -3.59 17.69 8.11
C SER A 106 -3.35 16.53 7.14
N GLU A 107 -2.14 16.47 6.58
CA GLU A 107 -1.67 15.33 5.78
C GLU A 107 -1.79 14.01 6.55
N LYS A 108 -1.39 14.02 7.82
CA LYS A 108 -1.39 12.84 8.69
C LYS A 108 -2.80 12.27 8.88
N TYR A 109 -3.84 13.12 8.91
CA TYR A 109 -5.23 12.68 9.00
C TYR A 109 -5.69 11.96 7.72
N VAL A 110 -5.42 12.60 6.58
CA VAL A 110 -5.77 12.07 5.26
C VAL A 110 -5.07 10.75 4.97
N ASP A 111 -3.77 10.65 5.26
CA ASP A 111 -3.03 9.40 5.06
C ASP A 111 -3.59 8.26 5.92
N THR A 112 -3.96 8.52 7.18
CA THR A 112 -4.61 7.52 8.03
C THR A 112 -5.95 7.08 7.47
N LEU A 113 -6.80 8.01 7.02
CA LEU A 113 -8.09 7.67 6.42
C LEU A 113 -7.93 6.88 5.12
N LEU A 114 -6.97 7.22 4.26
CA LEU A 114 -6.70 6.48 3.03
C LEU A 114 -6.26 5.04 3.31
N ARG A 115 -5.44 4.83 4.35
CA ARG A 115 -5.07 3.47 4.80
C ARG A 115 -6.28 2.72 5.33
N LEU A 116 -7.11 3.36 6.15
CA LEU A 116 -8.32 2.77 6.70
C LEU A 116 -9.31 2.37 5.59
N ALA A 117 -9.50 3.24 4.59
CA ALA A 117 -10.32 2.94 3.41
C ALA A 117 -9.75 1.74 2.61
N GLY A 118 -8.43 1.67 2.47
CA GLY A 118 -7.73 0.54 1.85
C GLY A 118 -7.96 -0.78 2.60
N VAL A 119 -7.90 -0.76 3.92
CA VAL A 119 -8.17 -1.96 4.74
C VAL A 119 -9.63 -2.41 4.59
N TYR A 120 -10.59 -1.48 4.66
CA TYR A 120 -12.01 -1.80 4.46
C TYR A 120 -12.31 -2.34 3.06
N ARG A 121 -11.63 -1.82 2.04
CA ARG A 121 -11.71 -2.33 0.66
C ARG A 121 -11.22 -3.77 0.57
N ASP A 122 -10.09 -4.08 1.20
CA ASP A 122 -9.48 -5.42 1.13
C ASP A 122 -10.28 -6.48 1.89
N VAL A 123 -11.05 -6.10 2.91
CA VAL A 123 -12.05 -6.97 3.56
C VAL A 123 -13.44 -6.92 2.89
N THR A 124 -13.55 -6.30 1.71
CA THR A 124 -14.79 -6.17 0.93
C THR A 124 -15.93 -5.47 1.66
N ASN A 125 -15.61 -4.65 2.67
CA ASN A 125 -16.58 -3.77 3.31
C ASN A 125 -16.76 -2.50 2.47
N TRP A 126 -17.37 -2.68 1.29
CA TRP A 126 -17.51 -1.65 0.26
C TRP A 126 -18.19 -0.39 0.79
N LYS A 127 -19.18 -0.53 1.66
CA LYS A 127 -19.92 0.60 2.23
C LYS A 127 -19.02 1.50 3.07
N VAL A 128 -18.26 0.92 4.01
CA VAL A 128 -17.40 1.72 4.88
C VAL A 128 -16.20 2.26 4.10
N ALA A 129 -15.62 1.47 3.20
CA ALA A 129 -14.53 1.95 2.32
C ALA A 129 -14.96 3.16 1.47
N GLU A 130 -16.14 3.12 0.86
CA GLU A 130 -16.71 4.24 0.08
C GLU A 130 -16.89 5.49 0.94
N MET A 131 -17.46 5.34 2.14
CA MET A 131 -17.63 6.44 3.09
C MET A 131 -16.28 7.05 3.50
N THR A 132 -15.26 6.21 3.77
CA THR A 132 -13.94 6.70 4.18
C THR A 132 -13.20 7.39 3.03
N TYR A 133 -13.28 6.87 1.79
CA TYR A 133 -12.73 7.57 0.62
C TYR A 133 -13.46 8.90 0.36
N GLN A 134 -14.78 8.93 0.56
CA GLN A 134 -15.57 10.15 0.42
C GLN A 134 -15.20 11.19 1.48
N GLU A 135 -14.97 10.76 2.73
CA GLU A 135 -14.51 11.65 3.80
C GLU A 135 -13.17 12.32 3.46
N VAL A 136 -12.23 11.56 2.88
CA VAL A 136 -10.95 12.12 2.40
C VAL A 136 -11.19 13.17 1.31
N MET A 137 -12.01 12.84 0.31
CA MET A 137 -12.30 13.75 -0.80
C MET A 137 -12.99 15.04 -0.31
N ASP A 138 -13.94 14.93 0.62
CA ASP A 138 -14.63 16.08 1.20
C ASP A 138 -13.68 16.95 2.04
N TYR A 139 -12.78 16.32 2.79
CA TYR A 139 -11.74 17.02 3.54
C TYR A 139 -10.82 17.78 2.59
N ASP A 140 -10.29 17.16 1.55
CA ASP A 140 -9.39 17.83 0.60
C ASP A 140 -10.09 18.93 -0.21
N LYS A 141 -11.36 18.73 -0.60
CA LYS A 141 -12.16 19.77 -1.27
C LYS A 141 -12.28 21.03 -0.43
N LYS A 142 -12.52 20.89 0.88
CA LYS A 142 -12.61 22.04 1.81
C LYS A 142 -11.40 22.97 1.74
N PHE A 143 -10.20 22.43 1.50
CA PHE A 143 -8.97 23.22 1.46
C PHE A 143 -8.57 23.68 0.06
N PHE A 144 -8.84 22.86 -0.97
CA PHE A 144 -8.25 23.07 -2.30
C PHE A 144 -9.26 23.42 -3.39
N GLU A 145 -10.55 23.10 -3.27
CA GLU A 145 -11.49 23.23 -4.40
C GLU A 145 -11.60 24.67 -4.92
N ASN A 146 -11.62 25.67 -4.02
CA ASN A 146 -11.73 27.08 -4.37
C ASN A 146 -10.39 27.78 -4.61
N THR A 147 -9.28 27.23 -4.09
CA THR A 147 -7.96 27.88 -4.11
C THR A 147 -7.04 27.27 -5.17
N ASP A 148 -7.15 25.98 -5.41
CA ASP A 148 -6.37 25.19 -6.36
C ASP A 148 -7.23 24.01 -6.86
N PRO A 149 -8.24 24.24 -7.72
CA PRO A 149 -9.20 23.22 -8.14
C PRO A 149 -8.55 22.03 -8.85
N ASN A 150 -7.32 22.18 -9.36
CA ASN A 150 -6.55 21.11 -9.99
C ASN A 150 -5.49 20.49 -9.06
N ASN A 151 -5.56 20.75 -7.75
CA ASN A 151 -4.59 20.24 -6.80
C ASN A 151 -4.41 18.72 -6.95
N VAL A 152 -3.15 18.26 -6.87
CA VAL A 152 -2.78 16.86 -7.05
C VAL A 152 -3.46 15.93 -6.04
N LYS A 153 -3.89 16.45 -4.88
CA LYS A 153 -4.60 15.71 -3.85
C LYS A 153 -6.05 15.42 -4.25
N LEU A 154 -6.75 16.42 -4.80
CA LEU A 154 -8.07 16.22 -5.41
C LEU A 154 -8.00 15.21 -6.57
N ALA A 155 -6.93 15.25 -7.36
CA ALA A 155 -6.70 14.26 -8.42
C ALA A 155 -6.43 12.85 -7.86
N ARG A 156 -5.65 12.74 -6.77
CA ARG A 156 -5.40 11.47 -6.05
C ARG A 156 -6.71 10.87 -5.53
N ASP A 157 -7.59 11.67 -4.96
CA ASP A 157 -8.85 11.18 -4.39
C ASP A 157 -9.78 10.63 -5.47
N LEU A 158 -9.87 11.33 -6.59
CA LEU A 158 -10.59 10.84 -7.77
C LEU A 158 -9.96 9.54 -8.31
N ASN A 159 -8.63 9.45 -8.39
CA ASN A 159 -7.97 8.22 -8.80
C ASN A 159 -8.25 7.05 -7.84
N ASN A 160 -8.24 7.31 -6.52
CA ASN A 160 -8.53 6.30 -5.51
C ASN A 160 -9.99 5.85 -5.55
N MET A 161 -10.94 6.77 -5.74
CA MET A 161 -12.35 6.43 -6.00
C MET A 161 -12.50 5.61 -7.29
N GLY A 162 -11.79 6.00 -8.34
CA GLY A 162 -11.73 5.25 -9.60
C GLY A 162 -11.30 3.80 -9.41
N LEU A 163 -10.18 3.58 -8.73
CA LEU A 163 -9.68 2.24 -8.40
C LEU A 163 -10.64 1.49 -7.46
N PHE A 164 -11.22 2.16 -6.48
CA PHE A 164 -12.21 1.58 -5.58
C PHE A 164 -13.43 1.03 -6.34
N TYR A 165 -14.03 1.83 -7.23
CA TYR A 165 -15.16 1.38 -8.04
C TYR A 165 -14.77 0.30 -9.03
N TYR A 166 -13.55 0.32 -9.60
CA TYR A 166 -13.06 -0.79 -10.42
C TYR A 166 -13.08 -2.10 -9.62
N LEU A 167 -12.46 -2.11 -8.44
CA LEU A 167 -12.40 -3.31 -7.59
C LEU A 167 -13.80 -3.77 -7.14
N LYS A 168 -14.67 -2.83 -6.73
CA LYS A 168 -16.07 -3.11 -6.40
C LYS A 168 -16.81 -3.74 -7.59
N GLY A 169 -16.63 -3.19 -8.80
CA GLY A 169 -17.23 -3.68 -10.04
C GLY A 169 -16.74 -5.08 -10.41
N THR A 170 -15.43 -5.34 -10.33
CA THR A 170 -14.88 -6.68 -10.61
C THR A 170 -15.33 -7.76 -9.62
N SER A 171 -15.81 -7.38 -8.43
CA SER A 171 -16.42 -8.29 -7.47
C SER A 171 -17.91 -8.56 -7.73
N GLU A 172 -18.55 -7.78 -8.62
CA GLU A 172 -19.96 -7.90 -8.96
C GLU A 172 -20.19 -8.95 -10.07
N LYS A 173 -21.07 -9.90 -9.78
CA LYS A 173 -21.39 -11.01 -10.66
C LYS A 173 -22.34 -10.59 -11.77
N GLU A 174 -23.33 -9.75 -11.43
CA GLU A 174 -24.35 -9.32 -12.37
C GLU A 174 -23.80 -8.30 -13.36
N GLU A 175 -23.81 -8.65 -14.65
CA GLU A 175 -23.16 -7.85 -15.71
C GLU A 175 -23.66 -6.41 -15.77
N ALA A 176 -24.97 -6.21 -15.68
CA ALA A 176 -25.54 -4.86 -15.71
C ALA A 176 -25.06 -4.00 -14.53
N ALA A 177 -25.00 -4.58 -13.32
CA ALA A 177 -24.54 -3.89 -12.12
C ALA A 177 -23.03 -3.63 -12.16
N ARG A 178 -22.23 -4.64 -12.57
CA ARG A 178 -20.79 -4.49 -12.80
C ARG A 178 -20.51 -3.37 -13.79
N ASN A 179 -21.16 -3.35 -14.95
CA ASN A 179 -20.93 -2.33 -15.97
C ASN A 179 -21.35 -0.94 -15.48
N ALA A 180 -22.41 -0.83 -14.68
CA ALA A 180 -22.79 0.45 -14.06
C ALA A 180 -21.71 0.95 -13.09
N ILE A 181 -21.14 0.07 -12.26
CA ILE A 181 -20.07 0.40 -11.32
C ILE A 181 -18.76 0.74 -12.06
N LEU A 182 -18.41 -0.01 -13.10
CA LEU A 182 -17.21 0.26 -13.91
C LEU A 182 -17.31 1.60 -14.66
N LYS A 183 -18.51 2.03 -15.08
CA LYS A 183 -18.70 3.39 -15.62
C LYS A 183 -18.39 4.47 -14.58
N GLN A 184 -18.78 4.28 -13.32
CA GLN A 184 -18.39 5.20 -12.24
C GLN A 184 -16.86 5.26 -12.10
N SER A 185 -16.20 4.11 -12.12
CA SER A 185 -14.72 4.04 -12.13
C SER A 185 -14.13 4.86 -13.27
N SER A 186 -14.61 4.68 -14.50
CA SER A 186 -14.15 5.42 -15.69
C SER A 186 -14.34 6.93 -15.54
N GLU A 187 -15.50 7.38 -15.04
CA GLU A 187 -15.80 8.79 -14.81
C GLU A 187 -14.82 9.42 -13.80
N PHE A 188 -14.54 8.75 -12.68
CA PHE A 188 -13.59 9.21 -11.67
C PHE A 188 -12.16 9.28 -12.22
N LEU A 189 -11.73 8.24 -12.95
CA LEU A 189 -10.38 8.16 -13.51
C LEU A 189 -10.14 9.22 -14.59
N ASN A 190 -11.11 9.46 -15.46
CA ASN A 190 -11.04 10.55 -16.45
C ASN A 190 -10.93 11.92 -15.79
N GLN A 191 -11.68 12.17 -14.70
CA GLN A 191 -11.57 13.41 -13.95
C GLN A 191 -10.20 13.55 -13.27
N ALA A 192 -9.65 12.47 -12.71
CA ALA A 192 -8.31 12.45 -12.12
C ALA A 192 -7.23 12.81 -13.15
N ILE A 193 -7.25 12.14 -14.32
CA ILE A 193 -6.32 12.40 -15.44
C ILE A 193 -6.37 13.86 -15.86
N LYS A 194 -7.58 14.43 -16.04
CA LYS A 194 -7.74 15.84 -16.41
C LYS A 194 -7.10 16.78 -15.38
N LYS A 195 -7.28 16.52 -14.08
CA LYS A 195 -6.66 17.34 -13.03
C LYS A 195 -5.14 17.19 -12.99
N TYR A 196 -4.62 15.97 -13.13
CA TYR A 196 -3.17 15.74 -13.21
C TYR A 196 -2.55 16.50 -14.38
N GLN A 197 -3.12 16.38 -15.58
CA GLN A 197 -2.66 17.11 -16.76
C GLN A 197 -2.69 18.63 -16.55
N ALA A 198 -3.77 19.15 -15.95
CA ALA A 198 -3.90 20.58 -15.70
C ALA A 198 -2.88 21.11 -14.68
N LYS A 199 -2.45 20.30 -13.71
CA LYS A 199 -1.56 20.72 -12.62
C LYS A 199 -0.08 20.43 -12.86
N LEU A 200 0.21 19.27 -13.44
CA LEU A 200 1.56 18.74 -13.62
C LEU A 200 2.03 18.80 -15.08
N GLY A 201 1.14 19.14 -16.00
CA GLY A 201 1.37 18.94 -17.43
C GLY A 201 1.08 17.50 -17.88
N PRO A 202 1.01 17.26 -19.19
CA PRO A 202 0.85 15.92 -19.74
C PRO A 202 2.09 15.06 -19.48
N ASP A 203 1.90 13.75 -19.52
CA ASP A 203 2.93 12.71 -19.35
C ASP A 203 3.54 12.66 -17.94
N SER A 204 2.81 13.15 -16.93
CA SER A 204 3.21 13.03 -15.54
C SER A 204 3.08 11.58 -15.04
N GLN A 205 3.90 11.19 -14.05
CA GLN A 205 3.82 9.85 -13.45
C GLN A 205 2.42 9.58 -12.87
N SER A 206 1.79 10.57 -12.23
CA SER A 206 0.46 10.44 -11.66
C SER A 206 -0.62 10.22 -12.73
N GLU A 207 -0.47 10.85 -13.90
CA GLU A 207 -1.31 10.56 -15.06
C GLU A 207 -1.14 9.11 -15.52
N GLY A 208 0.10 8.63 -15.63
CA GLY A 208 0.38 7.24 -16.03
C GLY A 208 -0.28 6.21 -15.13
N ILE A 209 -0.26 6.42 -13.81
CA ILE A 209 -0.95 5.55 -12.84
C ILE A 209 -2.47 5.54 -13.07
N ALA A 210 -3.08 6.72 -13.25
CA ALA A 210 -4.52 6.81 -13.50
C ALA A 210 -4.93 6.21 -14.85
N LEU A 211 -4.08 6.34 -15.89
CA LEU A 211 -4.28 5.69 -17.19
C LEU A 211 -4.23 4.17 -17.09
N TRP A 212 -3.34 3.58 -16.29
CA TRP A 212 -3.32 2.13 -16.07
C TRP A 212 -4.62 1.64 -15.43
N ASN A 213 -5.13 2.35 -14.43
CA ASN A 213 -6.43 2.03 -13.83
C ASN A 213 -7.56 2.18 -14.87
N LEU A 214 -7.52 3.23 -15.71
CA LEU A 214 -8.55 3.46 -16.72
C LEU A 214 -8.51 2.38 -17.80
N TYR A 215 -7.33 1.95 -18.21
CA TYR A 215 -7.16 0.82 -19.14
C TYR A 215 -7.86 -0.43 -18.63
N LEU A 216 -7.66 -0.80 -17.35
CA LEU A 216 -8.30 -1.97 -16.76
C LEU A 216 -9.83 -1.83 -16.77
N THR A 217 -10.34 -0.66 -16.41
CA THR A 217 -11.78 -0.37 -16.40
C THR A 217 -12.40 -0.44 -17.79
N GLU A 218 -11.78 0.20 -18.80
CA GLU A 218 -12.31 0.21 -20.17
C GLU A 218 -12.22 -1.17 -20.83
N ARG A 219 -11.16 -1.93 -20.54
CA ARG A 219 -11.03 -3.33 -20.98
C ARG A 219 -12.19 -4.17 -20.45
N ASP A 220 -12.50 -4.05 -19.15
CA ASP A 220 -13.54 -4.87 -18.50
C ASP A 220 -14.96 -4.38 -18.84
N LEU A 221 -15.11 -3.15 -19.31
CA LEU A 221 -16.33 -2.64 -19.96
C LEU A 221 -16.53 -3.15 -21.39
N GLY A 222 -15.50 -3.76 -22.01
CA GLY A 222 -15.52 -4.21 -23.39
C GLY A 222 -15.16 -3.14 -24.43
N ASN A 223 -14.68 -1.97 -23.99
CA ASN A 223 -14.25 -0.86 -24.85
C ASN A 223 -12.80 -1.08 -25.32
N VAL A 224 -12.58 -2.18 -26.06
CA VAL A 224 -11.24 -2.71 -26.37
C VAL A 224 -10.36 -1.69 -27.10
N LYS A 225 -10.91 -0.95 -28.08
CA LYS A 225 -10.13 0.02 -28.87
C LYS A 225 -9.65 1.20 -28.03
N GLU A 226 -10.54 1.71 -27.18
CA GLU A 226 -10.24 2.78 -26.24
C GLU A 226 -9.20 2.32 -25.22
N ALA A 227 -9.38 1.11 -24.66
CA ALA A 227 -8.45 0.51 -23.72
C ALA A 227 -7.03 0.36 -24.31
N ASP A 228 -6.91 -0.10 -25.55
CA ASP A 228 -5.60 -0.22 -26.24
C ASP A 228 -4.92 1.14 -26.44
N ALA A 229 -5.69 2.19 -26.78
CA ALA A 229 -5.15 3.54 -26.91
C ALA A 229 -4.67 4.10 -25.56
N ILE A 230 -5.44 3.86 -24.49
CA ILE A 230 -5.08 4.27 -23.12
C ILE A 230 -3.82 3.53 -22.65
N LYS A 231 -3.74 2.22 -22.90
CA LYS A 231 -2.56 1.40 -22.60
C LYS A 231 -1.31 1.92 -23.29
N ALA A 232 -1.37 2.17 -24.60
CA ALA A 232 -0.25 2.69 -25.36
C ALA A 232 0.26 4.03 -24.80
N ARG A 233 -0.66 4.88 -24.32
CA ARG A 233 -0.32 6.13 -23.66
C ARG A 233 0.37 5.90 -22.31
N ALA A 234 -0.16 5.00 -21.48
CA ALA A 234 0.44 4.68 -20.18
C ALA A 234 1.87 4.10 -20.34
N GLU A 235 2.06 3.19 -21.30
CA GLU A 235 3.36 2.61 -21.63
C GLU A 235 4.36 3.67 -22.11
N ALA A 236 3.93 4.62 -22.94
CA ALA A 236 4.76 5.71 -23.40
C ALA A 236 5.25 6.61 -22.24
N ILE A 237 4.40 6.85 -21.23
CA ILE A 237 4.77 7.61 -20.03
C ILE A 237 5.79 6.84 -19.19
N ASP A 238 5.54 5.55 -18.91
CA ASP A 238 6.47 4.73 -18.12
C ASP A 238 7.83 4.57 -18.81
N ALA A 239 7.85 4.44 -20.13
CA ALA A 239 9.08 4.40 -20.92
C ALA A 239 9.90 5.69 -20.79
N LYS A 240 9.25 6.87 -20.83
CA LYS A 240 9.91 8.17 -20.59
C LYS A 240 10.47 8.29 -19.17
N ALA A 241 9.79 7.70 -18.19
CA ALA A 241 10.19 7.74 -16.78
C ALA A 241 11.28 6.73 -16.41
N ASN A 242 11.80 5.95 -17.38
CA ASN A 242 12.75 4.85 -17.18
C ASN A 242 12.28 3.84 -16.11
N ARG A 243 10.96 3.65 -16.00
CA ARG A 243 10.37 2.62 -15.14
C ARG A 243 10.33 1.31 -15.94
N PRO A 244 10.71 0.16 -15.36
CA PRO A 244 10.41 -1.11 -16.01
C PRO A 244 8.89 -1.19 -16.19
N VAL A 245 8.43 -1.36 -17.44
CA VAL A 245 7.02 -1.56 -17.76
C VAL A 245 6.53 -2.75 -16.95
N LYS A 246 5.78 -2.49 -15.89
CA LYS A 246 5.04 -3.50 -15.14
C LYS A 246 3.59 -3.30 -15.51
N ALA A 247 3.21 -3.79 -16.69
CA ALA A 247 1.81 -3.90 -17.04
C ALA A 247 1.11 -4.68 -15.92
N PRO A 248 -0.01 -4.17 -15.38
CA PRO A 248 -0.81 -4.87 -14.37
C PRO A 248 -1.47 -6.14 -14.93
#